data_AF-A0A5C7PT65-F1
#
_entry.id   AF-A0A5C7PT65-F1
#
_cell.length_a   1.000
_cell.length_b   1.000
_cell.length_c   1.000
_cell.angle_alpha   90.00
_cell.angle_beta   90.00
_cell.angle_gamma   90.00
#
_symmetry.space_group_name_H-M   'P 1'
#
loop_
_entity.id
_entity.type
_entity.pdbx_description
1 polymer ?
#
loop_
_entity_poly.entity_id
_entity_poly.type
_entity_poly.pdbx_seq_one_letter_code
_entity_poly.pdbx_strand_id
1 'polypeptide(L)'
;MSQKQVFGKDFKYRFTPEIEGERIENIPSHTATASIFTTQPDRSRVLSGDGAEATSSATWVVGAAACDFNFDALEDPDPDSGNAQETYFIGIKFKLDDGDYFQVVIRALPVLRVTGTGDALDVSFGDVNREFPETSKLFEAQDVLDEIETQKLLIQVELEAKGFKWASIVRPERLKLAVVYSTLSDLLGDLSLSEGDKFDRQSIRFRDKANGFLKALSLEYDDSVVVGASPQKTHARGYIRVIR
;
A
#
# COMPACT_ATOMS: atom_id res chain seq x y z
N MET A 1 -3.81 -17.55 7.01
CA MET A 1 -3.69 -16.20 6.41
C MET A 1 -4.61 -16.15 5.21
N SER A 2 -5.56 -15.20 5.13
CA SER A 2 -6.39 -15.08 3.92
C SER A 2 -5.52 -14.60 2.76
N GLN A 3 -5.66 -15.24 1.61
CA GLN A 3 -5.00 -14.82 0.39
C GLN A 3 -5.61 -13.48 -0.04
N LYS A 4 -4.78 -12.42 -0.06
CA LYS A 4 -5.22 -11.09 -0.52
C LYS A 4 -5.36 -11.10 -2.04
N GLN A 5 -6.45 -10.54 -2.54
CA GLN A 5 -6.70 -10.41 -3.98
C GLN A 5 -6.26 -9.03 -4.44
N VAL A 6 -6.04 -8.85 -5.75
CA VAL A 6 -5.59 -7.59 -6.34
C VAL A 6 -6.49 -7.27 -7.52
N PHE A 7 -6.92 -6.02 -7.66
CA PHE A 7 -7.67 -5.58 -8.83
C PHE A 7 -6.87 -5.78 -10.13
N GLY A 8 -7.57 -5.99 -11.24
CA GLY A 8 -6.95 -6.15 -12.56
C GLY A 8 -6.19 -7.46 -12.76
N LYS A 9 -6.30 -8.42 -11.84
CA LYS A 9 -5.67 -9.74 -11.96
C LYS A 9 -6.62 -10.88 -11.64
N ASP A 10 -6.67 -11.87 -12.52
CA ASP A 10 -7.37 -13.12 -12.28
C ASP A 10 -6.87 -13.80 -11.02
N PHE A 11 -7.77 -14.45 -10.30
CA PHE A 11 -7.41 -15.13 -9.07
C PHE A 11 -8.22 -16.39 -8.83
N LYS A 12 -7.65 -17.21 -7.94
CA LYS A 12 -8.22 -18.48 -7.53
C LYS A 12 -8.58 -18.41 -6.06
N TYR A 13 -9.84 -18.68 -5.74
CA TYR A 13 -10.35 -18.75 -4.39
C TYR A 13 -10.57 -20.21 -3.98
N ARG A 14 -9.81 -20.67 -2.98
CA ARG A 14 -9.97 -22.02 -2.42
C ARG A 14 -10.92 -21.98 -1.23
N PHE A 15 -11.98 -22.79 -1.29
CA PHE A 15 -12.95 -22.96 -0.22
C PHE A 15 -12.87 -24.35 0.41
N THR A 16 -12.64 -24.37 1.72
CA THR A 16 -12.64 -25.59 2.55
C THR A 16 -13.74 -25.46 3.61
N PRO A 17 -14.85 -26.22 3.51
CA PRO A 17 -15.92 -26.18 4.50
C PRO A 17 -15.49 -26.93 5.76
N GLU A 18 -15.71 -26.29 6.90
CA GLU A 18 -15.32 -26.77 8.22
C GLU A 18 -16.47 -26.57 9.22
N ILE A 19 -16.58 -27.47 10.19
CA ILE A 19 -17.43 -27.34 11.38
C ILE A 19 -16.50 -27.44 12.58
N GLU A 20 -16.52 -26.43 13.45
CA GLU A 20 -15.69 -26.38 14.66
C GLU A 20 -14.18 -26.56 14.43
N GLY A 21 -13.70 -26.18 13.24
CA GLY A 21 -12.28 -26.30 12.85
C GLY A 21 -11.91 -27.69 12.29
N GLU A 22 -12.86 -28.61 12.21
CA GLU A 22 -12.70 -29.88 11.53
C GLU A 22 -13.33 -29.83 10.13
N ARG A 23 -12.62 -30.42 9.17
CA ARG A 23 -13.11 -30.52 7.79
C ARG A 23 -14.36 -31.41 7.75
N ILE A 24 -15.35 -30.99 6.96
CA ILE A 24 -16.49 -31.84 6.65
C ILE A 24 -16.10 -32.88 5.59
N GLU A 25 -16.27 -34.16 5.91
CA GLU A 25 -16.00 -35.27 4.99
C GLU A 25 -17.25 -35.69 4.22
N ASN A 26 -17.06 -36.46 3.14
CA ASN A 26 -18.13 -37.12 2.37
C ASN A 26 -19.19 -36.18 1.76
N ILE A 27 -18.82 -34.92 1.49
CA ILE A 27 -19.67 -34.02 0.70
C ILE A 27 -19.87 -34.64 -0.70
N PRO A 28 -21.13 -34.80 -1.16
CA PRO A 28 -21.41 -35.44 -2.44
C PRO A 28 -20.98 -34.58 -3.62
N SER A 29 -20.88 -35.21 -4.79
CA SER A 29 -20.52 -34.49 -6.00
C SER A 29 -21.66 -33.57 -6.42
N HIS A 30 -21.39 -32.28 -6.56
CA HIS A 30 -22.38 -31.29 -7.00
C HIS A 30 -21.70 -30.07 -7.57
N THR A 31 -22.45 -29.22 -8.28
CA THR A 31 -21.94 -27.91 -8.70
C THR A 31 -22.08 -26.93 -7.54
N ALA A 32 -20.95 -26.47 -7.03
CA ALA A 32 -20.88 -25.36 -6.10
C ALA A 32 -20.72 -24.05 -6.88
N THR A 33 -21.21 -22.95 -6.32
CA THR A 33 -21.13 -21.61 -6.92
C THR A 33 -20.59 -20.63 -5.90
N ALA A 34 -19.66 -19.78 -6.30
CA ALA A 34 -19.17 -18.67 -5.51
C ALA A 34 -19.47 -17.36 -6.26
N SER A 35 -20.07 -16.40 -5.56
CA SER A 35 -20.45 -15.09 -6.11
C SER A 35 -19.85 -13.98 -5.26
N ILE A 36 -19.34 -12.95 -5.92
CA ILE A 36 -18.71 -11.78 -5.30
C ILE A 36 -19.68 -10.61 -5.31
N PHE A 37 -19.78 -9.89 -4.20
CA PHE A 37 -20.68 -8.76 -4.00
C PHE A 37 -19.91 -7.57 -3.43
N THR A 38 -20.25 -6.36 -3.87
CA THR A 38 -19.71 -5.10 -3.34
C THR A 38 -20.21 -4.79 -1.93
N THR A 39 -21.43 -5.25 -1.60
CA THR A 39 -22.04 -5.11 -0.28
C THR A 39 -22.31 -6.47 0.32
N GLN A 40 -22.32 -6.58 1.65
CA GLN A 40 -22.55 -7.85 2.33
C GLN A 40 -23.92 -8.43 1.92
N PRO A 41 -23.97 -9.59 1.24
CA PRO A 41 -25.24 -10.19 0.84
C PRO A 41 -25.89 -10.89 2.04
N ASP A 42 -27.19 -11.12 1.94
CA ASP A 42 -27.87 -12.09 2.81
C ASP A 42 -27.87 -13.48 2.16
N ARG A 43 -28.40 -14.48 2.88
CA ARG A 43 -28.49 -15.86 2.36
C ARG A 43 -29.27 -15.93 1.05
N SER A 44 -30.35 -15.17 0.92
CA SER A 44 -31.23 -15.23 -0.25
C SER A 44 -30.51 -14.78 -1.52
N ARG A 45 -29.79 -13.64 -1.42
CA ARG A 45 -28.99 -13.10 -2.52
C ARG A 45 -27.87 -14.03 -2.96
N VAL A 46 -27.21 -14.72 -2.03
CA VAL A 46 -26.19 -15.72 -2.40
C VAL A 46 -26.81 -16.93 -3.11
N LEU A 47 -28.02 -17.34 -2.72
CA LEU A 47 -28.70 -18.46 -3.37
C LEU A 47 -29.09 -18.15 -4.82
N SER A 48 -29.63 -16.95 -5.05
CA SER A 48 -30.06 -16.48 -6.38
C SER A 48 -28.90 -15.99 -7.25
N GLY A 49 -27.83 -15.46 -6.65
CA GLY A 49 -26.74 -14.78 -7.36
C GLY A 49 -27.08 -13.33 -7.74
N ASP A 50 -28.20 -12.79 -7.26
CA ASP A 50 -28.72 -11.49 -7.70
C ASP A 50 -27.86 -10.30 -7.22
N GLY A 51 -27.45 -9.46 -8.17
CA GLY A 51 -26.54 -8.34 -7.94
C GLY A 51 -25.12 -8.75 -7.57
N ALA A 52 -24.67 -9.94 -7.99
CA ALA A 52 -23.26 -10.33 -7.90
C ALA A 52 -22.44 -9.64 -9.00
N GLU A 53 -21.27 -9.14 -8.64
CA GLU A 53 -20.29 -8.53 -9.54
C GLU A 53 -19.63 -9.59 -10.43
N ALA A 54 -19.29 -10.72 -9.82
CA ALA A 54 -18.69 -11.85 -10.49
C ALA A 54 -19.21 -13.16 -9.91
N THR A 55 -19.33 -14.19 -10.74
CA THR A 55 -19.75 -15.52 -10.32
C THR A 55 -18.89 -16.59 -10.96
N SER A 56 -18.45 -17.55 -10.16
CA SER A 56 -17.68 -18.71 -10.58
C SER A 56 -18.38 -19.98 -10.11
N SER A 57 -18.33 -21.03 -10.91
CA SER A 57 -18.87 -22.34 -10.54
C SER A 57 -17.80 -23.40 -10.70
N ALA A 58 -17.82 -24.37 -9.80
CA ALA A 58 -16.88 -25.48 -9.79
C ALA A 58 -17.58 -26.74 -9.31
N THR A 59 -17.17 -27.89 -9.85
CA THR A 59 -17.69 -29.18 -9.43
C THR A 59 -16.99 -29.59 -8.14
N TRP A 60 -17.74 -29.70 -7.05
CA TRP A 60 -17.30 -30.39 -5.86
C TRP A 60 -17.19 -31.87 -6.20
N VAL A 61 -16.01 -32.47 -6.00
CA VAL A 61 -15.79 -33.91 -6.23
C VAL A 61 -15.94 -34.65 -4.90
N VAL A 62 -16.59 -35.81 -4.91
CA VAL A 62 -16.69 -36.66 -3.72
C VAL A 62 -15.31 -36.91 -3.11
N GLY A 63 -15.19 -36.73 -1.80
CA GLY A 63 -13.94 -36.91 -1.06
C GLY A 63 -12.93 -35.76 -1.21
N ALA A 64 -13.21 -34.74 -2.02
CA ALA A 64 -12.36 -33.55 -2.13
C ALA A 64 -12.36 -32.74 -0.83
N ALA A 65 -11.20 -32.15 -0.51
CA ALA A 65 -11.00 -31.36 0.71
C ALA A 65 -11.40 -29.91 0.58
N ALA A 66 -11.33 -29.41 -0.64
CA ALA A 66 -11.64 -28.05 -0.97
C ALA A 66 -12.19 -28.01 -2.39
N CYS A 67 -12.90 -26.93 -2.68
CA CYS A 67 -13.29 -26.58 -4.03
C CYS A 67 -12.65 -25.25 -4.40
N ASP A 68 -12.16 -25.19 -5.63
CA ASP A 68 -11.41 -24.07 -6.14
C ASP A 68 -12.26 -23.33 -7.17
N PHE A 69 -12.50 -22.04 -6.93
CA PHE A 69 -13.23 -21.14 -7.83
C PHE A 69 -12.25 -20.21 -8.53
N ASN A 70 -12.35 -20.10 -9.85
CA ASN A 70 -11.53 -19.16 -10.62
C ASN A 70 -12.39 -17.95 -10.97
N PHE A 71 -11.88 -16.77 -10.65
CA PHE A 71 -12.50 -15.49 -10.98
C PHE A 71 -11.59 -14.74 -11.94
N ASP A 72 -12.20 -14.14 -12.96
CA ASP A 72 -11.54 -13.13 -13.76
C ASP A 72 -11.22 -11.91 -12.91
N ALA A 73 -10.29 -11.09 -13.38
CA ALA A 73 -9.94 -9.82 -12.76
C ALA A 73 -11.17 -8.97 -12.42
N LEU A 74 -11.25 -8.53 -11.17
CA LEU A 74 -12.18 -7.46 -10.78
C LEU A 74 -11.63 -6.12 -11.28
N GLU A 75 -12.49 -5.30 -11.86
CA GLU A 75 -12.16 -3.92 -12.21
C GLU A 75 -12.10 -3.06 -10.94
N ASP A 76 -11.18 -2.09 -10.92
CA ASP A 76 -11.09 -1.11 -9.84
C ASP A 76 -12.15 -0.02 -10.08
N PRO A 77 -13.15 0.14 -9.20
CA PRO A 77 -14.21 1.13 -9.40
C PRO A 77 -13.71 2.57 -9.23
N ASP A 78 -12.57 2.77 -8.55
CA ASP A 78 -12.02 4.09 -8.27
C ASP A 78 -10.48 4.02 -8.20
N PRO A 79 -9.78 3.91 -9.34
CA PRO A 79 -8.33 3.73 -9.38
C PRO A 79 -7.54 4.91 -8.77
N ASP A 80 -8.16 6.08 -8.66
CA ASP A 80 -7.55 7.29 -8.10
C ASP A 80 -7.77 7.42 -6.58
N SER A 81 -8.56 6.53 -5.97
CA SER A 81 -8.84 6.61 -4.55
C SER A 81 -7.60 6.30 -3.70
N GLY A 82 -7.39 7.13 -2.67
CA GLY A 82 -6.31 6.97 -1.71
C GLY A 82 -6.44 5.74 -0.80
N ASN A 83 -7.54 4.98 -0.90
CA ASN A 83 -7.75 3.75 -0.12
C ASN A 83 -6.98 2.58 -0.77
N ALA A 84 -5.98 2.03 -0.09
CA ALA A 84 -5.18 0.94 -0.65
C ALA A 84 -5.94 -0.40 -0.82
N GLN A 85 -7.14 -0.52 -0.25
CA GLN A 85 -7.92 -1.75 -0.23
C GLN A 85 -9.42 -1.43 -0.23
N GLU A 86 -10.18 -2.25 -0.94
CA GLU A 86 -11.63 -2.30 -0.87
C GLU A 86 -12.10 -3.65 -0.34
N THR A 87 -13.24 -3.67 0.35
CA THR A 87 -13.78 -4.89 0.95
C THR A 87 -15.02 -5.36 0.19
N TYR A 88 -14.86 -6.46 -0.53
CA TYR A 88 -15.94 -7.19 -1.16
C TYR A 88 -16.39 -8.33 -0.23
N PHE A 89 -17.44 -9.03 -0.63
CA PHE A 89 -17.95 -10.21 0.05
C PHE A 89 -18.08 -11.36 -0.93
N ILE A 90 -17.56 -12.52 -0.57
CA ILE A 90 -17.75 -13.76 -1.33
C ILE A 90 -18.80 -14.62 -0.63
N GLY A 91 -19.88 -14.93 -1.35
CA GLY A 91 -20.93 -15.85 -0.94
C GLY A 91 -20.78 -17.17 -1.69
N ILE A 92 -20.72 -18.27 -0.94
CA ILE A 92 -20.48 -19.61 -1.49
C ILE A 92 -21.72 -20.47 -1.23
N LYS A 93 -22.31 -20.97 -2.31
CA LYS A 93 -23.45 -21.88 -2.34
C LYS A 93 -22.96 -23.29 -2.66
N PHE A 94 -23.22 -24.24 -1.75
CA PHE A 94 -22.81 -25.64 -1.90
C PHE A 94 -23.77 -26.57 -1.16
N LYS A 95 -23.73 -27.87 -1.45
CA LYS A 95 -24.50 -28.90 -0.74
C LYS A 95 -23.61 -29.61 0.28
N LEU A 96 -24.22 -30.09 1.36
CA LEU A 96 -23.56 -30.98 2.33
C LEU A 96 -23.99 -32.44 2.17
N ASP A 97 -25.18 -32.67 1.59
CA ASP A 97 -25.77 -33.98 1.32
C ASP A 97 -26.45 -33.98 -0.06
N ASP A 98 -27.00 -35.14 -0.45
CA ASP A 98 -27.71 -35.30 -1.73
C ASP A 98 -29.10 -34.64 -1.75
N GLY A 99 -29.49 -33.94 -0.69
CA GLY A 99 -30.76 -33.24 -0.60
C GLY A 99 -30.82 -32.00 -1.52
N ASP A 100 -31.99 -31.38 -1.59
CA ASP A 100 -32.21 -30.17 -2.39
C ASP A 100 -31.77 -28.88 -1.67
N TYR A 101 -31.24 -29.01 -0.46
CA TYR A 101 -30.85 -27.88 0.38
C TYR A 101 -29.41 -27.44 0.12
N PHE A 102 -29.25 -26.15 -0.16
CA PHE A 102 -27.95 -25.52 -0.24
C PHE A 102 -27.60 -24.81 1.08
N GLN A 103 -26.34 -25.00 1.47
CA GLN A 103 -25.66 -24.21 2.48
C GLN A 103 -25.05 -22.96 1.86
N VAL A 104 -24.94 -21.93 2.68
CA VAL A 104 -24.36 -20.65 2.29
C VAL A 104 -23.30 -20.25 3.30
N VAL A 105 -22.12 -19.90 2.81
CA VAL A 105 -21.05 -19.28 3.59
C VAL A 105 -20.73 -17.92 3.00
N ILE A 106 -20.70 -16.88 3.84
CA ILE A 106 -20.30 -15.52 3.45
C ILE A 106 -19.00 -15.17 4.17
N ARG A 107 -18.05 -14.61 3.42
CA ARG A 107 -16.77 -14.13 3.93
C ARG A 107 -16.43 -12.77 3.34
N ALA A 108 -15.75 -11.94 4.13
CA ALA A 108 -15.12 -10.74 3.61
C ALA A 108 -13.97 -11.14 2.67
N LEU A 109 -13.88 -10.45 1.54
CA LEU A 109 -12.87 -10.61 0.51
C LEU A 109 -12.15 -9.27 0.33
N PRO A 110 -10.99 -9.07 0.99
CA PRO A 110 -10.20 -7.87 0.78
C PRO A 110 -9.55 -7.91 -0.61
N VAL A 111 -9.78 -6.86 -1.40
CA VAL A 111 -9.18 -6.66 -2.73
C VAL A 111 -8.30 -5.42 -2.67
N LEU A 112 -7.03 -5.58 -3.05
CA LEU A 112 -6.03 -4.53 -2.99
C LEU A 112 -5.99 -3.76 -4.31
N ARG A 113 -5.82 -2.45 -4.19
CA ARG A 113 -5.49 -1.57 -5.30
C ARG A 113 -4.00 -1.71 -5.63
N VAL A 114 -3.69 -1.78 -6.93
CA VAL A 114 -2.31 -1.70 -7.39
C VAL A 114 -1.86 -0.27 -7.20
N THR A 115 -0.81 -0.07 -6.40
CA THR A 115 -0.14 1.22 -6.28
C THR A 115 1.21 1.14 -6.99
N GLY A 116 1.54 2.19 -7.73
CA GLY A 116 2.83 2.35 -8.39
C GLY A 116 3.28 3.79 -8.29
N THR A 117 4.56 4.02 -8.02
CA THR A 117 5.15 5.36 -8.04
C THR A 117 5.62 5.64 -9.46
N GLY A 118 4.79 6.32 -10.26
CA GLY A 118 5.08 6.65 -11.66
C GLY A 118 6.03 7.83 -11.85
N ASP A 119 6.22 8.67 -10.82
CA ASP A 119 7.08 9.84 -10.93
C ASP A 119 8.51 9.50 -10.52
N ALA A 120 9.44 9.60 -11.48
CA ALA A 120 10.84 9.74 -11.14
C ALA A 120 10.98 10.96 -10.20
N LEU A 121 11.73 10.82 -9.10
CA LEU A 121 12.02 11.95 -8.24
C LEU A 121 12.94 12.93 -8.99
N ASP A 122 12.31 13.83 -9.74
CA ASP A 122 13.00 14.86 -10.51
C ASP A 122 13.05 16.16 -9.69
N VAL A 123 14.24 16.42 -9.15
CA VAL A 123 14.56 17.65 -8.42
C VAL A 123 15.47 18.44 -9.34
N SER A 124 15.04 19.63 -9.71
CA SER A 124 15.78 20.53 -10.61
C SER A 124 16.40 21.70 -9.85
N PHE A 125 17.36 22.38 -10.48
CA PHE A 125 17.85 23.68 -10.01
C PHE A 125 16.70 24.68 -9.77
N GLY A 126 15.67 24.65 -10.62
CA GLY A 126 14.49 25.50 -10.49
C GLY A 126 13.70 25.25 -9.19
N ASP A 127 13.66 23.99 -8.73
CA ASP A 127 13.00 23.64 -7.46
C ASP A 127 13.76 24.20 -6.26
N VAL A 128 15.10 24.13 -6.29
CA VAL A 128 15.97 24.71 -5.25
C VAL A 128 15.86 26.24 -5.24
N ASN A 129 15.95 26.87 -6.41
CA ASN A 129 15.85 28.32 -6.54
C ASN A 129 14.45 28.85 -6.20
N ARG A 130 13.39 28.04 -6.33
CA ARG A 130 12.04 28.41 -5.86
C ARG A 130 11.99 28.53 -4.33
N GLU A 131 12.64 27.62 -3.61
CA GLU A 131 12.66 27.62 -2.14
C GLU A 131 13.66 28.63 -1.57
N PHE A 132 14.74 28.91 -2.29
CA PHE A 132 15.73 29.93 -1.94
C PHE A 132 16.20 30.69 -3.18
N PRO A 133 15.55 31.82 -3.54
CA PRO A 133 15.85 32.57 -4.77
C PRO A 133 17.25 33.16 -4.88
N GLU A 134 18.01 33.21 -3.78
CA GLU A 134 19.41 33.63 -3.78
C GLU A 134 20.35 32.54 -4.29
N THR A 135 19.90 31.30 -4.45
CA THR A 135 20.71 30.15 -4.93
C THR A 135 21.43 30.50 -6.22
N SER A 136 20.72 31.06 -7.21
CA SER A 136 21.30 31.45 -8.51
C SER A 136 22.34 32.56 -8.46
N LYS A 137 22.49 33.24 -7.32
CA LYS A 137 23.52 34.26 -7.09
C LYS A 137 24.71 33.73 -6.32
N LEU A 138 24.55 32.61 -5.62
CA LEU A 138 25.52 32.06 -4.68
C LEU A 138 26.23 30.82 -5.24
N PHE A 139 25.57 30.07 -6.12
CA PHE A 139 26.06 28.80 -6.64
C PHE A 139 25.87 28.72 -8.16
N GLU A 140 26.80 28.06 -8.82
CA GLU A 140 26.64 27.67 -10.22
C GLU A 140 25.58 26.57 -10.34
N ALA A 141 24.84 26.57 -11.44
CA ALA A 141 23.73 25.61 -11.60
C ALA A 141 24.20 24.15 -11.56
N GLN A 142 25.41 23.87 -12.06
CA GLN A 142 25.95 22.51 -12.07
C GLN A 142 26.31 22.04 -10.65
N ASP A 143 26.91 22.90 -9.81
CA ASP A 143 27.25 22.54 -8.42
C ASP A 143 26.00 22.14 -7.63
N VAL A 144 24.89 22.86 -7.86
CA VAL A 144 23.60 22.53 -7.24
C VAL A 144 23.03 21.21 -7.76
N LEU A 145 23.17 20.91 -9.05
CA LEU A 145 22.71 19.64 -9.62
C LEU A 145 23.51 18.45 -9.10
N ASP A 146 24.83 18.60 -8.98
CA ASP A 146 25.71 17.57 -8.42
C ASP A 146 25.38 17.33 -6.93
N GLU A 147 25.08 18.40 -6.20
CA GLU A 147 24.64 18.30 -4.80
C GLU A 147 23.26 17.65 -4.66
N ILE A 148 22.32 17.95 -5.56
CA ILE A 148 21.00 17.26 -5.61
C ILE A 148 21.20 15.74 -5.74
N GLU A 149 22.08 15.29 -6.64
CA GLU A 149 22.34 13.85 -6.83
C GLU A 149 22.99 13.21 -5.60
N THR A 150 23.92 13.93 -4.95
CA THR A 150 24.51 13.51 -3.68
C THR A 150 23.44 13.34 -2.59
N GLN A 151 22.55 14.31 -2.42
CA GLN A 151 21.49 14.26 -1.41
C GLN A 151 20.44 13.19 -1.71
N LYS A 152 20.12 12.93 -2.99
CA LYS A 152 19.28 11.79 -3.37
C LYS A 152 19.89 10.47 -2.89
N LEU A 153 21.18 10.26 -3.13
CA LEU A 153 21.88 9.05 -2.69
C LEU A 153 21.93 8.92 -1.17
N LEU A 154 22.23 10.00 -0.45
CA LEU A 154 22.28 9.98 1.02
C LEU A 154 20.92 9.64 1.63
N ILE A 155 19.85 10.24 1.11
CA ILE A 155 18.49 9.95 1.59
C ILE A 155 18.08 8.53 1.22
N GLN A 156 18.50 7.99 0.06
CA GLN A 156 18.29 6.57 -0.29
C GLN A 156 18.91 5.65 0.77
N VAL A 157 20.18 5.87 1.09
CA VAL A 157 20.90 5.08 2.11
C VAL A 157 20.23 5.21 3.48
N GLU A 158 19.81 6.41 3.88
CA GLU A 158 19.13 6.62 5.16
C GLU A 158 17.77 5.89 5.23
N LEU A 159 17.00 5.94 4.15
CA LEU A 159 15.73 5.24 4.06
C LEU A 159 15.92 3.72 4.10
N GLU A 160 16.89 3.19 3.36
CA GLU A 160 17.24 1.77 3.38
C GLU A 160 17.69 1.31 4.77
N ALA A 161 18.52 2.09 5.46
CA ALA A 161 18.94 1.80 6.83
C ALA A 161 17.77 1.75 7.82
N LYS A 162 16.72 2.54 7.57
CA LYS A 162 15.48 2.51 8.37
C LYS A 162 14.51 1.39 7.94
N GLY A 163 14.84 0.63 6.89
CA GLY A 163 14.07 -0.48 6.35
C GLY A 163 13.02 -0.06 5.32
N PHE A 164 13.12 1.15 4.77
CA PHE A 164 12.24 1.64 3.72
C PHE A 164 12.91 1.44 2.35
N LYS A 165 12.15 1.01 1.35
CA LYS A 165 12.60 1.03 -0.04
C LYS A 165 12.21 2.36 -0.66
N TRP A 166 13.13 3.02 -1.36
CA TRP A 166 12.89 4.30 -2.04
C TRP A 166 11.67 4.26 -2.97
N ALA A 167 11.50 3.17 -3.72
CA ALA A 167 10.36 2.94 -4.62
C ALA A 167 9.00 2.72 -3.91
N SER A 168 8.97 2.69 -2.57
CA SER A 168 7.74 2.54 -1.78
C SER A 168 7.22 3.87 -1.22
N ILE A 169 7.77 5.01 -1.65
CA ILE A 169 7.37 6.34 -1.16
C ILE A 169 6.21 6.88 -1.99
N VAL A 170 5.03 6.91 -1.37
CA VAL A 170 3.75 7.31 -2.01
C VAL A 170 3.60 8.84 -2.17
N ARG A 171 4.46 9.64 -1.51
CA ARG A 171 4.45 11.11 -1.59
C ARG A 171 5.76 11.66 -2.19
N PRO A 172 5.94 11.60 -3.52
CA PRO A 172 7.15 12.08 -4.18
C PRO A 172 7.44 13.55 -3.88
N GLU A 173 6.42 14.39 -3.73
CA GLU A 173 6.58 15.81 -3.39
C GLU A 173 7.26 16.06 -2.03
N ARG A 174 6.98 15.23 -1.03
CA ARG A 174 7.64 15.37 0.29
C ARG A 174 9.09 14.90 0.23
N LEU A 175 9.35 13.86 -0.54
CA LEU A 175 10.71 13.40 -0.81
C LEU A 175 11.49 14.45 -1.61
N LYS A 176 10.83 15.12 -2.57
CA LYS A 176 11.37 16.22 -3.36
C LYS A 176 11.77 17.39 -2.47
N LEU A 177 10.89 17.81 -1.57
CA LEU A 177 11.20 18.86 -0.58
C LEU A 177 12.30 18.45 0.39
N ALA A 178 12.37 17.17 0.79
CA ALA A 178 13.48 16.68 1.61
C ALA A 178 14.81 16.84 0.86
N VAL A 179 14.89 16.41 -0.40
CA VAL A 179 16.11 16.59 -1.23
C VAL A 179 16.43 18.07 -1.40
N VAL A 180 15.46 18.93 -1.74
CA VAL A 180 15.68 20.37 -1.92
C VAL A 180 16.23 21.02 -0.65
N TYR A 181 15.65 20.74 0.51
CA TYR A 181 16.09 21.34 1.76
C TYR A 181 17.41 20.75 2.27
N SER A 182 17.71 19.47 2.01
CA SER A 182 19.04 18.92 2.28
C SER A 182 20.10 19.56 1.38
N THR A 183 19.80 19.74 0.10
CA THR A 183 20.70 20.41 -0.86
C THR A 183 21.02 21.83 -0.39
N LEU A 184 19.99 22.61 -0.03
CA LEU A 184 20.20 23.98 0.50
C LEU A 184 20.95 23.99 1.83
N SER A 185 20.74 22.98 2.67
CA SER A 185 21.46 22.86 3.94
C SER A 185 22.95 22.71 3.70
N ASP A 186 23.36 21.80 2.81
CA ASP A 186 24.77 21.50 2.59
C ASP A 186 25.48 22.65 1.89
N LEU A 187 24.91 23.15 0.79
CA LEU A 187 25.44 24.29 0.04
C LEU A 187 25.67 25.53 0.92
N LEU A 188 24.71 25.86 1.79
CA LEU A 188 24.87 27.00 2.70
C LEU A 188 25.78 26.69 3.89
N GLY A 189 25.91 25.42 4.27
CA GLY A 189 26.88 24.97 5.26
C GLY A 189 28.31 25.26 4.79
N ASP A 190 28.61 24.96 3.52
CA ASP A 190 29.92 25.21 2.92
C ASP A 190 30.28 26.70 2.82
N LEU A 191 29.29 27.58 2.75
CA LEU A 191 29.50 29.04 2.77
C LEU A 191 29.64 29.61 4.19
N SER A 192 29.39 28.82 5.24
CA SER A 192 29.57 29.28 6.60
C SER A 192 31.06 29.43 6.94
N LEU A 193 31.39 30.56 7.55
CA LEU A 193 32.74 30.86 8.03
C LEU A 193 32.87 30.65 9.55
N SER A 194 31.75 30.68 10.27
CA SER A 194 31.72 30.53 11.73
C SER A 194 30.34 30.15 12.23
N GLU A 195 30.30 29.38 13.32
CA GLU A 195 29.07 29.05 14.03
C GLU A 195 28.25 30.31 14.37
N GLY A 196 26.96 30.28 14.05
CA GLY A 196 26.03 31.36 14.29
C GLY A 196 26.06 32.48 13.24
N ASP A 197 26.83 32.37 12.15
CA ASP A 197 26.73 33.29 11.02
C ASP A 197 25.40 33.11 10.25
N LYS A 198 25.15 33.97 9.25
CA LYS A 198 23.88 33.95 8.52
C LYS A 198 23.67 32.66 7.73
N PHE A 199 24.74 32.08 7.18
CA PHE A 199 24.70 30.89 6.34
C PHE A 199 24.61 29.64 7.21
N ASP A 200 25.32 29.59 8.34
CA ASP A 200 25.16 28.55 9.36
C ASP A 200 23.70 28.45 9.85
N ARG A 201 23.11 29.59 10.23
CA ARG A 201 21.70 29.62 10.69
C ARG A 201 20.73 29.17 9.60
N GLN A 202 20.99 29.52 8.34
CA GLN A 202 20.15 29.11 7.22
C GLN A 202 20.32 27.61 6.92
N SER A 203 21.55 27.11 6.94
CA SER A 203 21.88 25.69 6.80
C SER A 203 21.14 24.87 7.85
N ILE A 204 21.27 25.22 9.13
CA ILE A 204 20.56 24.56 10.24
C ILE A 204 19.04 24.57 10.02
N ARG A 205 18.47 25.72 9.62
CA ARG A 205 17.03 25.85 9.37
C ARG A 205 16.56 24.94 8.24
N PHE A 206 17.31 24.83 7.15
CA PHE A 206 16.94 23.96 6.03
C PHE A 206 17.14 22.48 6.39
N ARG A 207 18.19 22.13 7.13
CA ARG A 207 18.38 20.79 7.70
C ARG A 207 17.18 20.37 8.54
N ASP A 208 16.70 21.26 9.42
CA ASP A 208 15.54 20.98 10.27
C ASP A 208 14.26 20.75 9.45
N LYS A 209 14.07 21.51 8.37
CA LYS A 209 12.96 21.27 7.43
C LYS A 209 13.10 19.91 6.74
N ALA A 210 14.28 19.58 6.19
CA ALA A 210 14.54 18.30 5.54
C ALA A 210 14.24 17.14 6.48
N ASN A 211 14.77 17.19 7.71
CA ASN A 211 14.50 16.22 8.77
C ASN A 211 13.00 16.13 9.11
N GLY A 212 12.29 17.26 9.12
CA GLY A 212 10.84 17.30 9.30
C GLY A 212 10.08 16.51 8.22
N PHE A 213 10.45 16.69 6.94
CA PHE A 213 9.86 15.94 5.83
C PHE A 213 10.22 14.45 5.89
N LEU A 214 11.49 14.10 6.15
CA LEU A 214 11.92 12.70 6.30
C LEU A 214 11.20 12.00 7.47
N LYS A 215 11.02 12.70 8.59
CA LYS A 215 10.26 12.17 9.73
C LYS A 215 8.79 11.97 9.39
N ALA A 216 8.17 12.92 8.69
CA ALA A 216 6.79 12.78 8.22
C ALA A 216 6.61 11.60 7.26
N LEU A 217 7.59 11.33 6.40
CA LEU A 217 7.60 10.13 5.55
C LEU A 217 7.64 8.83 6.37
N SER A 218 8.43 8.79 7.46
CA SER A 218 8.53 7.61 8.33
C SER A 218 7.24 7.30 9.12
N LEU A 219 6.52 8.33 9.56
CA LEU A 219 5.31 8.19 10.38
C LEU A 219 4.10 7.66 9.59
N GLU A 220 4.08 7.85 8.27
CA GLU A 220 3.01 7.34 7.40
C GLU A 220 3.23 5.87 6.98
N TYR A 221 4.40 5.30 7.29
CA TYR A 221 4.74 3.90 6.96
C TYR A 221 4.36 2.91 8.08
N ASP A 222 4.07 3.38 9.30
CA ASP A 222 4.00 2.54 10.50
C ASP A 222 2.58 2.05 10.89
N ASP A 223 1.62 1.89 9.96
CA ASP A 223 0.39 1.16 10.34
C ASP A 223 -0.52 0.51 9.26
N SER A 224 -0.16 0.42 7.97
CA SER A 224 -1.13 -0.24 7.05
C SER A 224 -0.64 -0.94 5.77
N VAL A 225 0.64 -0.87 5.38
CA VAL A 225 1.02 -1.39 4.04
C VAL A 225 1.95 -2.61 4.04
N VAL A 226 2.55 -3.01 5.18
CA VAL A 226 3.43 -4.19 5.22
C VAL A 226 2.89 -5.29 6.13
N VAL A 227 2.15 -6.24 5.54
CA VAL A 227 1.96 -7.55 6.18
C VAL A 227 3.30 -8.28 6.09
N GLY A 228 4.05 -8.29 7.20
CA GLY A 228 5.32 -9.02 7.33
C GLY A 228 6.41 -8.35 8.17
N ALA A 229 6.20 -7.14 8.69
CA ALA A 229 7.16 -6.56 9.62
C ALA A 229 7.12 -7.31 10.96
N SER A 230 8.24 -7.91 11.35
CA SER A 230 8.39 -8.56 12.66
C SER A 230 8.10 -7.58 13.80
N PRO A 231 7.53 -8.01 14.94
CA PRO A 231 7.04 -7.14 16.02
C PRO A 231 8.10 -6.30 16.76
N GLN A 232 9.36 -6.28 16.32
CA GLN A 232 10.47 -5.63 17.03
C GLN A 232 10.60 -4.11 16.80
N LYS A 233 9.61 -3.44 16.18
CA LYS A 233 9.61 -1.97 16.02
C LYS A 233 8.64 -1.25 16.96
N THR A 234 8.33 -1.82 18.12
CA THR A 234 7.52 -1.18 19.16
C THR A 234 8.31 -0.22 20.04
N HIS A 235 9.03 0.76 19.49
CA HIS A 235 9.50 1.92 20.28
C HIS A 235 9.66 3.19 19.43
N ALA A 236 8.55 3.71 18.90
CA ALA A 236 8.46 5.12 18.54
C ALA A 236 7.18 5.70 19.15
N ARG A 237 7.32 6.34 20.32
CA ARG A 237 6.26 7.15 20.92
C ARG A 237 5.94 8.31 19.98
N GLY A 238 4.74 8.30 19.41
CA GLY A 238 4.17 9.40 18.64
C GLY A 238 2.67 9.21 18.48
N TYR A 239 1.90 10.28 18.65
CA TYR A 239 0.43 10.22 18.71
C TYR A 239 -0.20 9.66 17.44
N ILE A 240 -1.01 8.62 17.62
CA ILE A 240 -1.87 8.00 16.61
C ILE A 240 -2.99 8.99 16.27
N ARG A 241 -3.04 9.45 15.02
CA ARG A 241 -4.22 10.13 14.48
C ARG A 241 -4.96 9.14 13.59
N VAL A 242 -5.97 8.49 14.18
CA VAL A 242 -6.97 7.73 13.42
C VAL A 242 -7.74 8.74 12.57
N ILE A 243 -7.49 8.74 11.26
CA ILE A 243 -8.39 9.38 10.31
C ILE A 243 -9.39 8.30 9.92
N ARG A 244 -10.63 8.46 10.41
CA ARG A 244 -11.77 7.63 10.06
C ARG A 244 -12.17 7.84 8.61
#